data_AF-A0A7J9KPK8-F1
#
_entry.id   AF-A0A7J9KPK8-F1
#
_cell.length_a   1.000
_cell.length_b   1.000
_cell.length_c   1.000
_cell.angle_alpha   90.00
_cell.angle_beta   90.00
_cell.angle_gamma   90.00
#
_symmetry.space_group_name_H-M   'P 1'
#
loop_
_entity.id
_entity.type
_entity.pdbx_description
1 polymer ?
#
loop_
_entity_poly.entity_id
_entity_poly.type
_entity_poly.pdbx_seq_one_letter_code
_entity_poly.pdbx_strand_id
1 'polypeptide(L)'
;MFDGTDGHYFHMGSRGHHSVWDSRLFNYGSWEVLRYLLSNARWWLEEYKFDGYRFDGVTSMMYIHHGLQVGFTGNYNEYFGYATDVDALVYLMLVNDMIHGLYPEAVTIGEDVSGMPTFCIPVQDGGVGFDYRLHMAIADKWIEILKKRDEDWKMGEIVHTLTNRRWMEKCVAYAESHDQALVGDKTIAFWLMDKDMYEFMALDRPSTALIDRGIALHKMIRLVTMGLGGEGYLNFMGNEFGHPEWIDFPRGDQRLPNGVVIPGNGYSYDKCRRRFDLGDADYLRYRGMQEFDQAMQHVEEKYGVSIAGAHCFAVLYFMTSEHTYISRKDEKDRVIVFERGNLVFVFNFHWNNSYFDYRVGCAKPGKYKIVLDSDDPLFGGFGRLDHNAEYFSFEGWYDDRPRSFMVYAPNRTAVVYALVEDEPKVVNDLELVEIPETVKPAAAEPVKESEPDEESEPLDS
;
A
#
# COMPACT_ATOMS: atom_id res chain seq x y z
N MET A 1 9.99 -27.48 -23.29
CA MET A 1 11.08 -26.75 -23.96
C MET A 1 10.56 -26.24 -25.29
N PHE A 2 10.86 -25.00 -25.69
CA PHE A 2 10.27 -24.36 -26.87
C PHE A 2 10.82 -24.92 -28.19
N ASP A 3 12.15 -24.97 -28.33
CA ASP A 3 12.86 -25.51 -29.49
C ASP A 3 13.40 -26.93 -29.26
N GLY A 4 12.93 -27.59 -28.20
CA GLY A 4 13.41 -28.90 -27.77
C GLY A 4 14.73 -28.88 -27.00
N THR A 5 15.37 -27.72 -26.81
CA THR A 5 16.59 -27.57 -25.99
C THR A 5 16.28 -27.04 -24.60
N ASP A 6 17.18 -27.30 -23.66
CA ASP A 6 17.17 -26.63 -22.36
C ASP A 6 17.74 -25.20 -22.46
N GLY A 7 18.15 -24.73 -23.64
CA GLY A 7 18.62 -23.37 -23.88
C GLY A 7 17.54 -22.44 -24.43
N HIS A 8 17.92 -21.58 -25.38
CA HIS A 8 17.09 -20.55 -26.01
C HIS A 8 16.77 -19.36 -25.10
N TYR A 9 15.57 -19.31 -24.49
CA TYR A 9 15.17 -18.20 -23.63
C TYR A 9 15.88 -18.22 -22.27
N PHE A 10 16.42 -19.38 -21.89
CA PHE A 10 16.93 -19.66 -20.56
C PHE A 10 18.40 -20.03 -20.61
N HIS A 11 19.09 -19.93 -19.48
CA HIS A 11 20.41 -20.55 -19.34
C HIS A 11 20.31 -22.08 -19.42
N MET A 12 21.39 -22.73 -19.85
CA MET A 12 21.51 -24.19 -19.85
C MET A 12 21.93 -24.74 -18.47
N GLY A 13 21.62 -26.00 -18.21
CA GLY A 13 22.04 -26.68 -16.98
C GLY A 13 21.53 -26.04 -15.69
N SER A 14 22.33 -26.12 -14.62
CA SER A 14 21.92 -25.66 -13.29
C SER A 14 21.68 -24.15 -13.19
N ARG A 15 22.41 -23.33 -13.96
CA ARG A 15 22.19 -21.86 -14.01
C ARG A 15 20.82 -21.50 -14.58
N GLY A 16 20.24 -22.39 -15.38
CA GLY A 16 18.92 -22.22 -15.98
C GLY A 16 17.74 -22.64 -15.13
N HIS A 17 17.96 -23.02 -13.86
CA HIS A 17 16.93 -23.62 -13.03
C HIS A 17 16.94 -23.08 -11.59
N HIS A 18 15.78 -22.60 -11.13
CA HIS A 18 15.58 -22.13 -9.77
C HIS A 18 14.97 -23.26 -8.91
N SER A 19 15.80 -23.92 -8.11
CA SER A 19 15.43 -25.16 -7.41
C SER A 19 14.29 -25.02 -6.41
N VAL A 20 14.14 -23.86 -5.76
CA VAL A 20 13.08 -23.62 -4.77
C VAL A 20 11.74 -23.35 -5.43
N TRP A 21 11.73 -22.76 -6.62
CA TRP A 21 10.50 -22.40 -7.35
C TRP A 21 10.16 -23.42 -8.44
N ASP A 22 10.97 -24.47 -8.60
CA ASP A 22 10.88 -25.44 -9.70
C ASP A 22 10.70 -24.76 -11.07
N SER A 23 11.49 -23.70 -11.31
CA SER A 23 11.27 -22.76 -12.43
C SER A 23 12.51 -22.63 -13.31
N ARG A 24 12.34 -22.07 -14.52
CA ARG A 24 13.44 -21.77 -15.45
C ARG A 24 13.92 -20.33 -15.28
N LEU A 25 15.22 -20.11 -15.49
CA LEU A 25 15.87 -18.79 -15.35
C LEU A 25 16.29 -18.23 -16.71
N PHE A 26 15.82 -17.03 -17.03
CA PHE A 26 16.10 -16.35 -18.29
C PHE A 26 17.60 -16.09 -18.49
N ASN A 27 18.05 -16.14 -19.74
CA ASN A 27 19.38 -15.69 -20.12
C ASN A 27 19.30 -14.23 -20.57
N TYR A 28 19.41 -13.29 -19.61
CA TYR A 28 19.28 -11.85 -19.87
C TYR A 28 20.35 -11.29 -20.82
N GLY A 29 21.50 -11.97 -20.97
CA GLY A 29 22.53 -11.61 -21.94
C GLY A 29 22.19 -11.94 -23.40
N SER A 30 21.09 -12.66 -23.65
CA SER A 30 20.65 -13.01 -25.01
C SER A 30 19.81 -11.91 -25.65
N TRP A 31 20.18 -11.50 -26.87
CA TRP A 31 19.50 -10.41 -27.59
C TRP A 31 18.01 -10.67 -27.82
N GLU A 32 17.64 -11.90 -28.16
CA GLU A 32 16.24 -12.26 -28.41
C GLU A 32 15.44 -12.40 -27.11
N VAL A 33 16.11 -12.68 -25.97
CA VAL A 33 15.47 -12.62 -24.65
C VAL A 33 15.19 -11.16 -24.28
N LEU A 34 16.15 -10.25 -24.50
CA LEU A 34 15.93 -8.81 -24.31
C LEU A 34 14.79 -8.30 -25.19
N ARG A 35 14.78 -8.67 -26.48
CA ARG A 35 13.68 -8.31 -27.40
C ARG A 35 12.34 -8.81 -26.85
N TYR A 36 12.26 -10.07 -26.44
CA TYR A 36 11.04 -10.67 -25.92
C TYR A 36 10.54 -9.93 -24.68
N LEU A 37 11.39 -9.73 -23.67
CA LEU A 37 11.00 -9.12 -22.39
C LEU A 37 10.69 -7.62 -22.51
N LEU A 38 11.49 -6.86 -23.25
CA LEU A 38 11.23 -5.43 -23.50
C LEU A 38 9.94 -5.26 -24.32
N SER A 39 9.73 -6.10 -25.34
CA SER A 39 8.48 -6.05 -26.11
C SER A 39 7.28 -6.44 -25.24
N ASN A 40 7.44 -7.37 -24.29
CA ASN A 40 6.39 -7.72 -23.33
C ASN A 40 6.04 -6.56 -22.40
N ALA A 41 7.05 -5.87 -21.85
CA ALA A 41 6.86 -4.67 -21.04
C ALA A 41 6.24 -3.50 -21.83
N ARG A 42 6.42 -3.42 -23.14
CA ARG A 42 5.71 -2.46 -23.97
C ARG A 42 4.27 -2.91 -24.28
N TRP A 43 4.09 -4.18 -24.59
CA TRP A 43 2.81 -4.77 -24.99
C TRP A 43 1.70 -4.56 -23.95
N TRP A 44 1.99 -4.76 -22.66
CA TRP A 44 1.01 -4.57 -21.61
C TRP A 44 0.60 -3.09 -21.43
N LEU A 45 1.52 -2.13 -21.56
CA LEU A 45 1.18 -0.70 -21.56
C LEU A 45 0.37 -0.32 -22.81
N GLU A 46 0.74 -0.81 -23.99
CA GLU A 46 0.09 -0.43 -25.24
C GLU A 46 -1.29 -1.06 -25.43
N GLU A 47 -1.42 -2.36 -25.21
CA GLU A 47 -2.64 -3.09 -25.55
C GLU A 47 -3.64 -3.12 -24.41
N TYR A 48 -3.16 -3.23 -23.18
CA TYR A 48 -3.99 -3.35 -21.99
C TYR A 48 -4.09 -2.06 -21.18
N LYS A 49 -3.32 -1.03 -21.55
CA LYS A 49 -3.35 0.30 -20.92
C LYS A 49 -3.08 0.24 -19.42
N PHE A 50 -2.16 -0.62 -18.99
CA PHE A 50 -1.62 -0.56 -17.64
C PHE A 50 -0.86 0.76 -17.43
N ASP A 51 -0.92 1.30 -16.22
CA ASP A 51 -0.21 2.54 -15.83
C ASP A 51 1.18 2.27 -15.23
N GLY A 52 1.68 1.03 -15.33
CA GLY A 52 2.95 0.65 -14.72
C GLY A 52 3.04 -0.82 -14.37
N TYR A 53 4.03 -1.15 -13.54
CA TYR A 53 4.37 -2.52 -13.19
C TYR A 53 4.81 -2.66 -11.75
N ARG A 54 4.54 -3.86 -11.20
CA ARG A 54 5.35 -4.44 -10.13
C ARG A 54 6.20 -5.55 -10.73
N PHE A 55 7.52 -5.46 -10.60
CA PHE A 55 8.45 -6.52 -10.98
C PHE A 55 8.65 -7.43 -9.77
N ASP A 56 8.25 -8.69 -9.91
CA ASP A 56 8.30 -9.69 -8.84
C ASP A 56 9.64 -10.43 -8.83
N GLY A 57 10.07 -10.85 -7.64
CA GLY A 57 11.27 -11.66 -7.47
C GLY A 57 12.57 -10.97 -7.92
N VAL A 58 12.68 -9.64 -7.81
CA VAL A 58 13.84 -8.88 -8.31
C VAL A 58 15.11 -9.28 -7.58
N THR A 59 15.03 -9.62 -6.29
CA THR A 59 16.17 -10.23 -5.56
C THR A 59 16.67 -11.52 -6.21
N SER A 60 15.77 -12.35 -6.75
CA SER A 60 16.16 -13.58 -7.46
C SER A 60 16.88 -13.26 -8.77
N MET A 61 16.52 -12.16 -9.43
CA MET A 61 17.17 -11.70 -10.65
C MET A 61 18.57 -11.12 -10.38
N MET A 62 18.72 -10.25 -9.38
CA MET A 62 19.94 -9.46 -9.17
C MET A 62 21.13 -10.27 -8.64
N TYR A 63 20.89 -11.43 -8.05
CA TYR A 63 21.95 -12.24 -7.46
C TYR A 63 21.92 -13.68 -7.98
N ILE A 64 23.11 -14.22 -8.28
CA ILE A 64 23.28 -15.61 -8.75
C ILE A 64 22.82 -16.64 -7.70
N HIS A 65 22.91 -16.30 -6.40
CA HIS A 65 22.37 -17.11 -5.32
C HIS A 65 20.88 -16.87 -5.04
N HIS A 66 20.24 -15.97 -5.79
CA HIS A 66 18.81 -15.66 -5.73
C HIS A 66 18.30 -15.18 -4.35
N GLY A 67 19.18 -14.65 -3.51
CA GLY A 67 18.87 -14.36 -2.09
C GLY A 67 18.64 -15.58 -1.20
N LEU A 68 18.78 -16.80 -1.72
CA LEU A 68 18.52 -18.03 -0.95
C LEU A 68 19.63 -18.28 0.08
N GLN A 69 19.23 -18.45 1.34
CA GLN A 69 20.14 -18.71 2.47
C GLN A 69 21.25 -17.65 2.65
N VAL A 70 21.01 -16.43 2.14
CA VAL A 70 21.90 -15.28 2.30
C VAL A 70 21.19 -14.22 3.13
N GLY A 71 21.85 -13.77 4.20
CA GLY A 71 21.41 -12.60 4.96
C GLY A 71 22.03 -11.33 4.41
N PHE A 72 21.24 -10.27 4.31
CA PHE A 72 21.71 -8.93 3.97
C PHE A 72 21.81 -8.09 5.23
N THR A 73 23.03 -7.78 5.64
CA THR A 73 23.34 -7.00 6.86
C THR A 73 23.38 -5.51 6.60
N GLY A 74 23.38 -5.10 5.33
CA GLY A 74 23.62 -3.73 4.88
C GLY A 74 25.09 -3.47 4.53
N ASN A 75 25.96 -4.49 4.59
CA ASN A 75 27.34 -4.38 4.11
C ASN A 75 27.36 -4.36 2.58
N TYR A 76 28.01 -3.35 1.99
CA TYR A 76 27.94 -3.12 0.55
C TYR A 76 28.60 -4.22 -0.29
N ASN A 77 29.50 -5.02 0.30
CA ASN A 77 30.09 -6.18 -0.37
C ASN A 77 29.08 -7.31 -0.65
N GLU A 78 27.95 -7.33 0.07
CA GLU A 78 26.86 -8.29 -0.15
C GLU A 78 26.03 -7.92 -1.39
N TYR A 79 26.02 -6.64 -1.76
CA TYR A 79 25.27 -6.12 -2.91
C TYR A 79 26.12 -6.02 -4.18
N PHE A 80 27.40 -5.64 -4.02
CA PHE A 80 28.31 -5.36 -5.12
C PHE A 80 29.50 -6.34 -5.10
N GLY A 81 29.41 -7.39 -5.90
CA GLY A 81 30.46 -8.38 -6.02
C GLY A 81 30.22 -9.36 -7.15
N TYR A 82 30.99 -10.45 -7.19
CA TYR A 82 30.85 -11.49 -8.22
C TYR A 82 29.53 -12.27 -8.14
N ALA A 83 28.80 -12.14 -7.03
CA ALA A 83 27.48 -12.75 -6.86
C ALA A 83 26.36 -11.96 -7.56
N THR A 84 26.60 -10.69 -7.90
CA THR A 84 25.63 -9.84 -8.58
C THR A 84 25.52 -10.25 -10.06
N ASP A 85 24.32 -10.54 -10.54
CA ASP A 85 24.08 -10.87 -11.95
C ASP A 85 23.95 -9.56 -12.77
N VAL A 86 25.04 -9.22 -13.47
CA VAL A 86 25.12 -8.00 -14.27
C VAL A 86 24.18 -8.05 -15.47
N ASP A 87 23.96 -9.22 -16.09
CA ASP A 87 23.08 -9.32 -17.25
C ASP A 87 21.63 -9.00 -16.85
N ALA A 88 21.21 -9.49 -15.67
CA ALA A 88 19.90 -9.17 -15.11
C ALA A 88 19.75 -7.69 -14.75
N LEU A 89 20.76 -7.09 -14.12
CA LEU A 89 20.75 -5.65 -13.82
C LEU A 89 20.68 -4.79 -15.08
N VAL A 90 21.43 -5.13 -16.13
CA VAL A 90 21.38 -4.42 -17.41
C VAL A 90 19.98 -4.50 -18.02
N TYR A 91 19.33 -5.68 -17.98
CA TYR A 91 17.95 -5.79 -18.41
C TYR A 91 17.00 -4.88 -17.60
N LEU A 92 17.13 -4.86 -16.27
CA LEU A 92 16.31 -4.01 -15.39
C LEU A 92 16.51 -2.51 -15.69
N MET A 93 17.75 -2.09 -15.93
CA MET A 93 18.05 -0.71 -16.34
C MET A 93 17.42 -0.39 -17.70
N LEU A 94 17.56 -1.28 -18.69
CA LEU A 94 17.00 -1.08 -20.03
C LEU A 94 15.48 -1.01 -20.02
N VAL A 95 14.81 -1.87 -19.26
CA VAL A 95 13.34 -1.89 -19.21
C VAL A 95 12.80 -0.64 -18.49
N ASN A 96 13.44 -0.21 -17.40
CA ASN A 96 13.05 1.03 -16.72
C ASN A 96 13.32 2.27 -17.58
N ASP A 97 14.48 2.39 -18.24
CA ASP A 97 14.77 3.52 -19.13
C ASP A 97 13.79 3.56 -20.32
N MET A 98 13.47 2.40 -20.91
CA MET A 98 12.48 2.31 -21.98
C MET A 98 11.07 2.69 -21.51
N ILE A 99 10.61 2.16 -20.37
CA ILE A 99 9.27 2.46 -19.83
C ILE A 99 9.13 3.95 -19.59
N HIS A 100 10.03 4.58 -18.83
CA HIS A 100 9.92 6.00 -18.51
C HIS A 100 10.19 6.92 -19.72
N GLY A 101 11.00 6.46 -20.68
CA GLY A 101 11.22 7.20 -21.93
C GLY A 101 10.01 7.23 -22.86
N LEU A 102 9.20 6.17 -22.87
CA LEU A 102 7.98 6.07 -23.69
C LEU A 102 6.71 6.52 -22.95
N TYR A 103 6.67 6.28 -21.64
CA TYR A 103 5.52 6.51 -20.76
C TYR A 103 6.01 7.19 -19.47
N PRO A 104 6.24 8.51 -19.47
CA PRO A 104 6.84 9.22 -18.34
C PRO A 104 6.03 9.19 -17.04
N GLU A 105 4.72 8.91 -17.13
CA GLU A 105 3.81 8.79 -15.98
C GLU A 105 3.71 7.35 -15.45
N ALA A 106 4.27 6.37 -16.16
CA ALA A 106 4.20 4.98 -15.74
C ALA A 106 5.04 4.76 -14.48
N VAL A 107 4.50 3.98 -13.54
CA VAL A 107 5.17 3.69 -12.26
C VAL A 107 5.77 2.29 -12.27
N THR A 108 7.04 2.14 -11.91
CA THR A 108 7.66 0.82 -11.71
C THR A 108 8.01 0.56 -10.25
N ILE A 109 7.55 -0.57 -9.73
CA ILE A 109 7.77 -1.02 -8.34
C ILE A 109 8.58 -2.31 -8.36
N GLY A 110 9.69 -2.36 -7.65
CA GLY A 110 10.47 -3.59 -7.51
C GLY A 110 10.20 -4.33 -6.19
N GLU A 111 9.96 -5.63 -6.28
CA GLU A 111 9.97 -6.55 -5.15
C GLU A 111 11.42 -7.01 -4.87
N ASP A 112 12.14 -6.22 -4.07
CA ASP A 112 13.48 -6.55 -3.59
C ASP A 112 13.53 -6.60 -2.07
N VAL A 113 13.78 -7.81 -1.53
CA VAL A 113 13.99 -8.02 -0.08
C VAL A 113 15.43 -7.68 0.35
N SER A 114 16.40 -7.67 -0.58
CA SER A 114 17.82 -7.55 -0.24
C SER A 114 18.20 -6.20 0.34
N GLY A 115 17.60 -5.11 -0.15
CA GLY A 115 18.04 -3.79 0.26
C GLY A 115 19.00 -3.10 -0.71
N MET A 116 19.07 -3.53 -1.98
CA MET A 116 20.10 -3.07 -2.90
C MET A 116 20.14 -1.53 -2.96
N PRO A 117 21.30 -0.89 -2.71
CA PRO A 117 21.44 0.56 -2.85
C PRO A 117 21.22 1.01 -4.29
N THR A 118 20.73 2.25 -4.48
CA THR A 118 20.54 2.88 -5.81
C THR A 118 19.47 2.19 -6.67
N PHE A 119 18.63 1.36 -6.05
CA PHE A 119 17.60 0.61 -6.73
C PHE A 119 16.50 1.52 -7.27
N CYS A 120 16.09 2.50 -6.45
CA CYS A 120 15.09 3.49 -6.83
C CYS A 120 15.70 4.83 -7.32
N ILE A 121 16.89 4.78 -7.91
CA ILE A 121 17.57 5.97 -8.46
C ILE A 121 17.51 5.89 -10.00
N PRO A 122 17.32 7.01 -10.72
CA PRO A 122 17.23 7.01 -12.18
C PRO A 122 18.46 6.38 -12.85
N VAL A 123 18.22 5.74 -14.01
CA VAL A 123 19.28 5.07 -14.79
C VAL A 123 20.38 6.05 -15.22
N GLN A 124 20.01 7.30 -15.55
CA GLN A 124 20.98 8.32 -15.98
C GLN A 124 21.94 8.74 -14.86
N ASP A 125 21.54 8.56 -13.60
CA ASP A 125 22.36 8.82 -12.41
C ASP A 125 23.13 7.57 -11.92
N GLY A 126 23.02 6.45 -12.66
CA GLY A 126 23.70 5.19 -12.36
C GLY A 126 22.91 4.24 -11.44
N GLY A 127 21.61 4.48 -11.23
CA GLY A 127 20.72 3.56 -10.52
C GLY A 127 20.06 2.51 -11.43
N VAL A 128 19.21 1.66 -10.84
CA VAL A 128 18.45 0.63 -11.57
C VAL A 128 17.20 1.20 -12.26
N GLY A 129 16.70 2.34 -11.80
CA GLY A 129 15.63 3.08 -12.46
C GLY A 129 14.21 2.76 -11.99
N PHE A 130 14.02 2.02 -10.89
CA PHE A 130 12.68 1.84 -10.31
C PHE A 130 12.18 3.13 -9.65
N ASP A 131 10.88 3.36 -9.62
CA ASP A 131 10.31 4.46 -8.83
C ASP A 131 10.24 4.11 -7.35
N TYR A 132 9.74 2.91 -7.07
CA TYR A 132 9.50 2.44 -5.72
C TYR A 132 10.05 1.05 -5.50
N ARG A 133 10.29 0.73 -4.24
CA ARG A 133 10.47 -0.64 -3.78
C ARG A 133 9.48 -1.00 -2.68
N LEU A 134 9.19 -2.28 -2.53
CA LEU A 134 8.40 -2.76 -1.41
C LEU A 134 9.20 -2.73 -0.10
N HIS A 135 8.63 -2.15 0.95
CA HIS A 135 9.23 -2.15 2.30
C HIS A 135 8.88 -3.44 3.06
N MET A 136 9.45 -4.56 2.62
CA MET A 136 9.03 -5.89 3.03
C MET A 136 9.25 -6.19 4.52
N ALA A 137 10.25 -5.57 5.16
CA ALA A 137 10.59 -5.78 6.57
C ALA A 137 9.48 -5.38 7.57
N ILE A 138 8.54 -4.51 7.16
CA ILE A 138 7.45 -4.04 8.03
C ILE A 138 6.52 -5.21 8.41
N ALA A 139 6.12 -6.00 7.42
CA ALA A 139 5.15 -7.06 7.63
C ALA A 139 5.71 -8.18 8.53
N ASP A 140 7.00 -8.52 8.36
CA ASP A 140 7.72 -9.46 9.22
C ASP A 140 7.79 -8.96 10.67
N LYS A 141 8.03 -7.66 10.87
CA LYS A 141 8.08 -7.06 12.19
C LYS A 141 6.74 -7.14 12.91
N TRP A 142 5.62 -6.92 12.22
CA TRP A 142 4.30 -7.09 12.83
C TRP A 142 4.04 -8.53 13.25
N ILE A 143 4.39 -9.52 12.43
CA ILE A 143 4.28 -10.94 12.83
C ILE A 143 5.17 -11.25 14.04
N GLU A 144 6.41 -10.76 14.06
CA GLU A 144 7.32 -10.95 15.19
C GLU A 144 6.73 -10.39 16.49
N ILE A 145 6.11 -9.21 16.41
CA ILE A 145 5.51 -8.50 17.54
C ILE A 145 4.20 -9.18 18.00
N LEU A 146 3.34 -9.61 17.07
CA LEU A 146 2.07 -10.26 17.36
C LEU A 146 2.23 -11.65 18.02
N LYS A 147 3.41 -12.27 17.90
CA LYS A 147 3.78 -13.49 18.65
C LYS A 147 4.14 -13.22 20.11
N LYS A 148 4.35 -11.95 20.51
CA LYS A 148 4.68 -11.52 21.87
C LYS A 148 3.45 -10.91 22.56
N ARG A 149 3.52 -10.73 23.87
CA ARG A 149 2.47 -10.02 24.63
C ARG A 149 2.64 -8.51 24.45
N ASP A 150 1.54 -7.77 24.54
CA ASP A 150 1.50 -6.30 24.36
C ASP A 150 2.50 -5.58 25.27
N GLU A 151 2.71 -6.09 26.49
CA GLU A 151 3.64 -5.50 27.46
C GLU A 151 5.10 -5.59 27.04
N ASP A 152 5.43 -6.50 26.13
CA ASP A 152 6.79 -6.75 25.67
C ASP A 152 7.09 -6.01 24.35
N TRP A 153 6.12 -5.27 23.80
CA TRP A 153 6.30 -4.49 22.58
C TRP A 153 7.22 -3.32 22.85
N LYS A 154 8.15 -3.05 21.92
CA LYS A 154 9.10 -1.95 22.03
C LYS A 154 8.81 -0.88 20.98
N MET A 155 8.41 0.29 21.43
CA MET A 155 8.03 1.41 20.57
C MET A 155 9.20 1.85 19.69
N GLY A 156 10.42 1.84 20.23
CA GLY A 156 11.64 2.14 19.49
C GLY A 156 11.95 1.14 18.38
N GLU A 157 11.67 -0.15 18.57
CA GLU A 157 11.87 -1.16 17.52
C GLU A 157 10.83 -1.03 16.40
N ILE A 158 9.56 -0.72 16.74
CA ILE A 158 8.50 -0.44 15.77
C ILE A 158 8.89 0.77 14.90
N VAL A 159 9.20 1.91 15.55
CA VAL A 159 9.59 3.13 14.85
C VAL A 159 10.85 2.90 14.01
N HIS A 160 11.85 2.19 14.55
CA HIS A 160 13.06 1.88 13.80
C HIS A 160 12.75 1.09 12.53
N THR A 161 11.96 0.01 12.59
CA THR A 161 11.62 -0.74 11.37
C THR A 161 10.85 0.10 10.36
N LEU A 162 9.88 0.90 10.80
CA LEU A 162 9.09 1.73 9.88
C LEU A 162 9.94 2.81 9.18
N THR A 163 10.97 3.32 9.85
CA THR A 163 11.78 4.45 9.37
C THR A 163 13.16 4.08 8.83
N ASN A 164 13.62 2.85 9.05
CA ASN A 164 14.93 2.38 8.59
C ASN A 164 14.92 2.06 7.10
N ARG A 165 14.97 3.12 6.30
CA ARG A 165 14.97 3.09 4.83
C ARG A 165 15.98 4.09 4.28
N ARG A 166 16.34 3.93 3.01
CA ARG A 166 17.31 4.80 2.36
C ARG A 166 16.66 6.14 2.03
N TRP A 167 17.33 7.23 2.40
CA TRP A 167 16.87 8.57 2.02
C TRP A 167 16.95 8.72 0.49
N MET A 168 15.98 9.43 -0.11
CA MET A 168 15.79 9.60 -1.56
C MET A 168 15.39 8.37 -2.37
N GLU A 169 15.20 7.20 -1.74
CA GLU A 169 14.65 6.02 -2.41
C GLU A 169 13.24 5.75 -1.88
N LYS A 170 12.23 5.91 -2.73
CA LYS A 170 10.82 5.81 -2.33
C LYS A 170 10.45 4.36 -2.03
N CYS A 171 9.66 4.16 -0.97
CA CYS A 171 9.19 2.86 -0.53
C CYS A 171 7.67 2.79 -0.48
N VAL A 172 7.09 1.66 -0.92
CA VAL A 172 5.69 1.32 -0.67
C VAL A 172 5.61 0.46 0.59
N ALA A 173 4.88 0.94 1.59
CA ALA A 173 4.69 0.27 2.87
C ALA A 173 3.35 -0.45 2.94
N TYR A 174 3.32 -1.57 3.65
CA TYR A 174 2.12 -2.35 3.92
C TYR A 174 2.29 -3.08 5.25
N ALA A 175 1.19 -3.23 5.99
CA ALA A 175 1.22 -3.89 7.29
C ALA A 175 1.27 -5.42 7.15
N GLU A 176 0.60 -5.94 6.13
CA GLU A 176 0.56 -7.35 5.76
C GLU A 176 0.43 -7.51 4.25
N SER A 177 0.87 -8.64 3.74
CA SER A 177 1.02 -8.96 2.32
C SER A 177 0.08 -10.08 1.89
N HIS A 178 0.09 -10.35 0.58
CA HIS A 178 -0.59 -11.50 0.01
C HIS A 178 0.00 -12.84 0.49
N ASP A 179 1.30 -12.92 0.76
CA ASP A 179 1.96 -14.13 1.28
C ASP A 179 1.43 -14.53 2.66
N GLN A 180 1.25 -13.54 3.54
CA GLN A 180 0.75 -13.78 4.90
C GLN A 180 -0.75 -14.09 4.92
N ALA A 181 -1.45 -13.77 3.83
CA ALA A 181 -2.83 -14.19 3.63
C ALA A 181 -2.94 -15.64 3.12
N LEU A 182 -1.86 -16.31 2.70
CA LEU A 182 -1.90 -17.69 2.23
C LEU A 182 -1.92 -18.70 3.38
N VAL A 183 -2.33 -19.94 3.06
CA VAL A 183 -2.28 -21.08 3.97
C VAL A 183 -0.87 -21.29 4.50
N GLY A 184 -0.75 -21.40 5.82
CA GLY A 184 0.54 -21.56 6.51
C GLY A 184 0.97 -20.34 7.31
N ASP A 185 0.34 -19.19 7.08
CA ASP A 185 0.42 -18.01 7.94
C ASP A 185 -0.98 -17.53 8.38
N LYS A 186 -1.04 -16.42 9.11
CA LYS A 186 -2.28 -15.78 9.58
C LYS A 186 -2.26 -14.30 9.21
N THR A 187 -3.42 -13.78 8.81
CA THR A 187 -3.65 -12.32 8.69
C THR A 187 -3.48 -11.64 10.05
N ILE A 188 -3.21 -10.33 10.06
CA ILE A 188 -3.12 -9.54 11.30
C ILE A 188 -4.41 -9.67 12.12
N ALA A 189 -5.57 -9.61 11.46
CA ALA A 189 -6.86 -9.82 12.11
C ALA A 189 -6.94 -11.19 12.81
N PHE A 190 -6.50 -12.26 12.15
CA PHE A 190 -6.53 -13.61 12.71
C PHE A 190 -5.45 -13.85 13.78
N TRP A 191 -4.30 -13.17 13.71
CA TRP A 191 -3.32 -13.11 14.82
C TRP A 191 -3.91 -12.44 16.07
N LEU A 192 -4.72 -11.40 15.88
CA LEU A 192 -5.25 -10.59 16.98
C LEU A 192 -6.49 -11.20 17.65
N MET A 193 -7.37 -11.82 16.87
CA MET A 193 -8.71 -12.25 17.30
C MET A 193 -8.93 -13.76 17.20
N ASP A 194 -8.16 -14.47 16.37
CA ASP A 194 -8.27 -15.92 16.12
C ASP A 194 -9.75 -16.35 15.93
N LYS A 195 -10.14 -17.50 16.49
CA LYS A 195 -11.49 -18.06 16.39
C LYS A 195 -12.61 -17.20 16.96
N ASP A 196 -12.33 -16.22 17.83
CA ASP A 196 -13.37 -15.35 18.38
C ASP A 196 -14.04 -14.52 17.27
N MET A 197 -13.34 -14.33 16.14
CA MET A 197 -13.91 -13.68 14.95
C MET A 197 -15.19 -14.34 14.45
N TYR A 198 -15.35 -15.66 14.63
CA TYR A 198 -16.54 -16.38 14.14
C TYR A 198 -17.78 -16.18 15.02
N GLU A 199 -17.60 -15.85 16.30
CA GLU A 199 -18.70 -15.79 17.27
C GLU A 199 -19.02 -14.36 17.74
N PHE A 200 -18.04 -13.46 17.79
CA PHE A 200 -18.15 -12.16 18.47
C PHE A 200 -18.06 -10.93 17.55
N MET A 201 -18.00 -11.15 16.23
CA MET A 201 -18.06 -10.06 15.24
C MET A 201 -19.46 -9.54 14.98
N ALA A 202 -20.52 -10.16 15.53
CA ALA A 202 -21.87 -9.63 15.44
C ALA A 202 -22.10 -8.47 16.42
N LEU A 203 -22.82 -7.44 15.97
CA LEU A 203 -23.18 -6.27 16.77
C LEU A 203 -24.30 -6.54 17.78
N ASP A 204 -25.08 -7.61 17.58
CA ASP A 204 -26.23 -7.99 18.41
C ASP A 204 -25.88 -8.53 19.80
N ARG A 205 -24.58 -8.69 20.07
CA ARG A 205 -24.04 -9.24 21.31
C ARG A 205 -22.90 -8.38 21.82
N PRO A 206 -22.61 -8.43 23.13
CA PRO A 206 -21.45 -7.77 23.70
C PRO A 206 -20.15 -8.28 23.04
N SER A 207 -19.23 -7.35 22.79
CA SER A 207 -17.87 -7.67 22.36
C SER A 207 -17.08 -8.31 23.51
N THR A 208 -16.01 -9.03 23.18
CA THR A 208 -15.04 -9.53 24.16
C THR A 208 -13.83 -8.61 24.20
N ALA A 209 -13.08 -8.64 25.31
CA ALA A 209 -11.84 -7.87 25.43
C ALA A 209 -10.81 -8.23 24.34
N LEU A 210 -10.86 -9.45 23.79
CA LEU A 210 -10.00 -9.89 22.70
C LEU A 210 -10.40 -9.24 21.37
N ILE A 211 -11.70 -9.19 21.06
CA ILE A 211 -12.21 -8.50 19.86
C ILE A 211 -11.96 -7.00 19.94
N ASP A 212 -12.23 -6.37 21.09
CA ASP A 212 -11.97 -4.93 21.28
C ASP A 212 -10.47 -4.61 21.10
N ARG A 213 -9.60 -5.46 21.66
CA ARG A 213 -8.15 -5.38 21.43
C ARG A 213 -7.81 -5.52 19.95
N GLY A 214 -8.39 -6.51 19.28
CA GLY A 214 -8.07 -6.82 17.88
C GLY A 214 -8.49 -5.73 16.92
N ILE A 215 -9.71 -5.21 17.05
CA ILE A 215 -10.21 -4.10 16.23
C ILE A 215 -9.35 -2.85 16.44
N ALA A 216 -9.03 -2.51 17.70
CA ALA A 216 -8.20 -1.34 18.00
C ALA A 216 -6.78 -1.48 17.40
N LEU A 217 -6.09 -2.59 17.67
CA LEU A 217 -4.73 -2.80 17.19
C LEU A 217 -4.65 -2.95 15.67
N HIS A 218 -5.65 -3.56 15.01
CA HIS A 218 -5.72 -3.66 13.56
C HIS A 218 -5.69 -2.26 12.91
N LYS A 219 -6.55 -1.35 13.40
CA LYS A 219 -6.59 0.05 12.94
C LYS A 219 -5.27 0.78 13.22
N MET A 220 -4.73 0.66 14.43
CA MET A 220 -3.49 1.32 14.81
C MET A 220 -2.28 0.85 14.00
N ILE A 221 -2.15 -0.46 13.76
CA ILE A 221 -1.05 -1.05 12.99
C ILE A 221 -1.08 -0.56 11.55
N ARG A 222 -2.26 -0.53 10.91
CA ARG A 222 -2.41 0.01 9.55
C ARG A 222 -2.05 1.49 9.49
N LEU A 223 -2.60 2.29 10.40
CA LEU A 223 -2.38 3.75 10.39
C LEU A 223 -0.92 4.12 10.70
N VAL A 224 -0.25 3.47 11.66
CA VAL A 224 1.16 3.75 11.94
C VAL A 224 2.05 3.31 10.77
N THR A 225 1.68 2.24 10.09
CA THR A 225 2.39 1.75 8.89
C THR A 225 2.26 2.74 7.74
N MET A 226 1.06 3.25 7.46
CA MET A 226 0.85 4.30 6.47
C MET A 226 1.54 5.61 6.88
N GLY A 227 1.41 5.97 8.15
CA GLY A 227 1.92 7.20 8.75
C GLY A 227 3.45 7.31 8.79
N LEU A 228 4.20 6.21 8.95
CA LEU A 228 5.67 6.24 9.05
C LEU A 228 6.41 5.36 8.03
N GLY A 229 5.76 4.36 7.43
CA GLY A 229 6.44 3.24 6.78
C GLY A 229 7.00 3.51 5.39
N GLY A 230 6.36 4.36 4.59
CA GLY A 230 6.73 4.57 3.18
C GLY A 230 6.17 5.86 2.57
N GLU A 231 6.56 6.13 1.32
CA GLU A 231 6.03 7.17 0.43
C GLU A 231 4.82 6.68 -0.39
N GLY A 232 4.46 5.40 -0.28
CA GLY A 232 3.21 4.84 -0.78
C GLY A 232 2.66 3.79 0.17
N TYR A 233 1.37 3.49 0.06
CA TYR A 233 0.68 2.48 0.86
C TYR A 233 0.12 1.37 -0.02
N LEU A 234 0.23 0.12 0.43
CA LEU A 234 -0.36 -1.03 -0.23
C LEU A 234 -1.24 -1.80 0.75
N ASN A 235 -2.39 -2.25 0.26
CA ASN A 235 -3.29 -3.15 0.97
C ASN A 235 -3.68 -4.30 0.06
N PHE A 236 -3.62 -5.53 0.58
CA PHE A 236 -4.09 -6.70 -0.12
C PHE A 236 -5.57 -6.95 0.14
N MET A 237 -6.33 -7.26 -0.91
CA MET A 237 -7.80 -7.35 -0.88
C MET A 237 -8.36 -8.16 0.30
N GLY A 238 -9.29 -7.56 1.03
CA GLY A 238 -9.93 -8.12 2.22
C GLY A 238 -9.26 -7.72 3.53
N ASN A 239 -7.97 -7.41 3.54
CA ASN A 239 -7.28 -7.07 4.78
C ASN A 239 -7.73 -5.70 5.32
N GLU A 240 -8.28 -4.82 4.49
CA GLU A 240 -8.86 -3.51 4.86
C GLU A 240 -9.94 -3.62 5.94
N PHE A 241 -10.80 -4.63 5.86
CA PHE A 241 -11.82 -4.88 6.85
C PHE A 241 -11.46 -6.04 7.78
N GLY A 242 -10.21 -6.51 7.79
CA GLY A 242 -9.79 -7.63 8.63
C GLY A 242 -10.47 -8.95 8.25
N HIS A 243 -10.46 -9.32 6.95
CA HIS A 243 -11.03 -10.57 6.46
C HIS A 243 -10.55 -11.77 7.30
N PRO A 244 -11.47 -12.65 7.75
CA PRO A 244 -11.12 -13.79 8.59
C PRO A 244 -10.41 -14.89 7.77
N GLU A 245 -9.97 -15.94 8.45
CA GLU A 245 -9.39 -17.14 7.82
C GLU A 245 -8.09 -16.83 7.04
N TRP A 246 -7.86 -17.54 5.93
CA TRP A 246 -6.72 -17.45 5.04
C TRP A 246 -7.16 -17.80 3.61
N ILE A 247 -6.30 -17.56 2.62
CA ILE A 247 -6.43 -18.04 1.24
C ILE A 247 -5.77 -19.40 1.12
N ASP A 248 -6.46 -20.34 0.49
CA ASP A 248 -5.84 -21.58 -0.01
C ASP A 248 -6.40 -21.87 -1.40
N PHE A 249 -5.50 -22.12 -2.35
CA PHE A 249 -5.86 -22.44 -3.73
C PHE A 249 -6.18 -23.92 -3.88
N PRO A 250 -7.10 -24.32 -4.79
CA PRO A 250 -7.36 -25.72 -5.07
C PRO A 250 -6.08 -26.45 -5.48
N ARG A 251 -5.64 -27.43 -4.68
CA ARG A 251 -4.40 -28.17 -4.92
C ARG A 251 -4.51 -29.63 -4.53
N GLY A 252 -3.87 -30.48 -5.33
CA GLY A 252 -3.66 -31.89 -5.02
C GLY A 252 -2.49 -32.11 -4.07
N ASP A 253 -2.23 -33.37 -3.74
CA ASP A 253 -1.08 -33.77 -2.94
C ASP A 253 0.22 -33.45 -3.67
N GLN A 254 1.15 -32.78 -2.98
CA GLN A 254 2.48 -32.52 -3.49
C GLN A 254 3.47 -33.54 -2.91
N ARG A 255 4.36 -34.05 -3.75
CA ARG A 255 5.46 -34.92 -3.33
C ARG A 255 6.76 -34.15 -3.42
N LEU A 256 7.39 -33.92 -2.27
CA LEU A 256 8.69 -33.29 -2.20
C LEU A 256 9.78 -34.28 -2.68
N PRO A 257 10.93 -33.79 -3.19
CA PRO A 257 12.04 -34.64 -3.62
C PRO A 257 12.60 -35.58 -2.53
N ASN A 258 12.42 -35.22 -1.26
CA ASN A 258 12.79 -36.04 -0.10
C ASN A 258 11.77 -37.14 0.26
N GLY A 259 10.71 -37.31 -0.56
CA GLY A 259 9.66 -38.32 -0.36
C GLY A 259 8.53 -37.90 0.58
N VAL A 260 8.59 -36.71 1.18
CA VAL A 260 7.50 -36.19 2.03
C VAL A 260 6.30 -35.82 1.16
N VAL A 261 5.12 -36.31 1.55
CA VAL A 261 3.84 -35.94 0.92
C VAL A 261 3.24 -34.79 1.70
N ILE A 262 3.06 -33.64 1.06
CA ILE A 262 2.26 -32.53 1.58
C ILE A 262 0.83 -32.75 1.08
N PRO A 263 -0.14 -33.02 1.97
CA PRO A 263 -1.52 -33.25 1.56
C PRO A 263 -2.09 -32.00 0.89
N GLY A 264 -2.82 -32.22 -0.20
CA GLY A 264 -3.64 -31.22 -0.84
C GLY A 264 -4.87 -30.85 -0.01
N ASN A 265 -5.70 -29.98 -0.53
CA ASN A 265 -6.97 -29.59 0.09
C ASN A 265 -8.19 -30.19 -0.62
N GLY A 266 -7.98 -31.29 -1.35
CA GLY A 266 -9.04 -31.95 -2.13
C GLY A 266 -9.59 -31.09 -3.27
N TYR A 267 -8.77 -30.19 -3.83
CA TYR A 267 -9.20 -29.20 -4.83
C TYR A 267 -10.35 -28.31 -4.35
N SER A 268 -10.36 -27.97 -3.06
CA SER A 268 -11.37 -27.10 -2.46
C SER A 268 -11.19 -25.65 -2.92
N TYR A 269 -12.32 -24.99 -3.21
CA TYR A 269 -12.40 -23.56 -3.50
C TYR A 269 -12.88 -22.73 -2.30
N ASP A 270 -13.15 -23.35 -1.14
CA ASP A 270 -13.76 -22.67 0.01
C ASP A 270 -12.93 -21.47 0.52
N LYS A 271 -11.59 -21.59 0.48
CA LYS A 271 -10.67 -20.52 0.88
C LYS A 271 -10.12 -19.72 -0.32
N CYS A 272 -10.46 -20.11 -1.55
CA CYS A 272 -10.06 -19.42 -2.77
C CYS A 272 -11.10 -18.36 -3.17
N ARG A 273 -11.52 -17.53 -2.21
CA ARG A 273 -12.55 -16.49 -2.39
C ARG A 273 -12.37 -15.35 -1.40
N ARG A 274 -13.08 -14.24 -1.65
CA ARG A 274 -13.22 -13.12 -0.72
C ARG A 274 -14.67 -12.97 -0.27
N ARG A 275 -14.86 -12.71 1.02
CA ARG A 275 -16.17 -12.46 1.64
C ARG A 275 -16.38 -10.97 1.88
N PHE A 276 -16.53 -10.23 0.78
CA PHE A 276 -16.83 -8.79 0.83
C PHE A 276 -18.17 -8.50 1.52
N ASP A 277 -19.08 -9.46 1.52
CA ASP A 277 -20.34 -9.41 2.27
C ASP A 277 -20.15 -9.20 3.78
N LEU A 278 -18.99 -9.56 4.34
CA LEU A 278 -18.70 -9.30 5.76
C LEU A 278 -18.46 -7.81 6.04
N GLY A 279 -17.71 -7.14 5.17
CA GLY A 279 -17.42 -5.71 5.27
C GLY A 279 -18.64 -4.83 5.00
N ASP A 280 -19.50 -5.26 4.07
CA ASP A 280 -20.74 -4.57 3.72
C ASP A 280 -21.87 -4.77 4.75
N ALA A 281 -21.73 -5.71 5.70
CA ALA A 281 -22.79 -6.06 6.63
C ALA A 281 -22.86 -5.10 7.84
N ASP A 282 -23.92 -4.29 7.89
CA ASP A 282 -24.22 -3.31 8.96
C ASP A 282 -24.38 -3.92 10.36
N TYR A 283 -24.62 -5.23 10.43
CA TYR A 283 -24.78 -5.97 11.68
C TYR A 283 -23.49 -6.66 12.15
N LEU A 284 -22.38 -6.48 11.43
CA LEU A 284 -21.06 -7.02 11.79
C LEU A 284 -20.03 -5.91 12.03
N ARG A 285 -19.02 -6.22 12.85
CA ARG A 285 -17.93 -5.31 13.24
C ARG A 285 -16.89 -5.09 12.14
N TYR A 286 -16.87 -5.90 11.09
CA TYR A 286 -15.95 -5.74 9.95
C TYR A 286 -16.14 -4.38 9.27
N ARG A 287 -17.40 -3.91 9.18
CA ARG A 287 -17.74 -2.59 8.63
C ARG A 287 -16.96 -1.47 9.33
N GLY A 288 -16.85 -1.49 10.65
CA GLY A 288 -16.09 -0.45 11.37
C GLY A 288 -14.60 -0.41 11.00
N MET A 289 -13.99 -1.55 10.68
CA MET A 289 -12.61 -1.58 10.19
C MET A 289 -12.52 -1.09 8.73
N GLN A 290 -13.51 -1.40 7.89
CA GLN A 290 -13.61 -0.89 6.52
C GLN A 290 -13.76 0.63 6.48
N GLU A 291 -14.66 1.17 7.30
CA GLU A 291 -14.93 2.62 7.41
C GLU A 291 -13.67 3.36 7.91
N PHE A 292 -12.91 2.75 8.84
CA PHE A 292 -11.64 3.30 9.29
C PHE A 292 -10.59 3.31 8.18
N ASP A 293 -10.49 2.24 7.38
CA ASP A 293 -9.56 2.20 6.25
C ASP A 293 -9.89 3.28 5.23
N GLN A 294 -11.18 3.44 4.90
CA GLN A 294 -11.63 4.51 4.02
C GLN A 294 -11.29 5.90 4.58
N ALA A 295 -11.54 6.14 5.87
CA ALA A 295 -11.21 7.40 6.52
C ALA A 295 -9.70 7.68 6.53
N MET A 296 -8.88 6.63 6.70
CA MET A 296 -7.41 6.72 6.61
C MET A 296 -6.96 7.16 5.21
N GLN A 297 -7.54 6.61 4.14
CA GLN A 297 -7.23 7.04 2.76
C GLN A 297 -7.70 8.48 2.50
N HIS A 298 -8.91 8.85 2.96
CA HIS A 298 -9.42 10.21 2.78
C HIS A 298 -8.62 11.26 3.55
N VAL A 299 -7.99 10.91 4.68
CA VAL A 299 -7.08 11.83 5.40
C VAL A 299 -5.85 12.13 4.56
N GLU A 300 -5.30 11.11 3.88
CA GLU A 300 -4.20 11.31 2.94
C GLU A 300 -4.63 12.20 1.76
N GLU A 301 -5.78 11.92 1.16
CA GLU A 301 -6.31 12.72 0.04
C GLU A 301 -6.61 14.17 0.43
N LYS A 302 -7.30 14.38 1.57
CA LYS A 302 -7.78 15.70 2.00
C LYS A 302 -6.66 16.64 2.43
N TYR A 303 -5.64 16.11 3.10
CA TYR A 303 -4.49 16.91 3.56
C TYR A 303 -3.33 16.89 2.56
N GLY A 304 -3.56 16.36 1.35
CA GLY A 304 -2.71 16.58 0.18
C GLY A 304 -2.76 18.02 -0.30
N VAL A 305 -1.68 18.77 -0.15
CA VAL A 305 -1.63 20.20 -0.53
C VAL A 305 -1.42 20.33 -2.04
N SER A 306 -2.37 20.92 -2.76
CA SER A 306 -2.12 21.34 -4.15
C SER A 306 -1.12 22.50 -4.18
N ILE A 307 0.05 22.30 -4.77
CA ILE A 307 0.99 23.40 -5.05
C ILE A 307 0.93 23.69 -6.55
N ALA A 308 0.41 24.86 -6.92
CA ALA A 308 0.55 25.39 -8.27
C ALA A 308 2.00 25.87 -8.46
N GLY A 309 2.85 25.03 -9.06
CA GLY A 309 4.19 25.39 -9.54
C GLY A 309 4.21 25.46 -11.07
N ALA A 310 5.10 26.28 -11.64
CA ALA A 310 5.09 26.71 -13.04
C ALA A 310 5.10 25.61 -14.14
N HIS A 311 5.21 24.32 -13.80
CA HIS A 311 5.20 23.22 -14.78
C HIS A 311 4.53 21.91 -14.32
N CYS A 312 3.89 21.83 -13.15
CA CYS A 312 3.20 20.61 -12.73
C CYS A 312 2.15 20.88 -11.65
N PHE A 313 0.98 20.26 -11.77
CA PHE A 313 0.03 20.11 -10.67
C PHE A 313 0.56 19.01 -9.75
N ALA A 314 1.19 19.37 -8.64
CA ALA A 314 1.63 18.41 -7.63
C ALA A 314 0.73 18.52 -6.39
N VAL A 315 0.02 17.44 -6.07
CA VAL A 315 -0.66 17.27 -4.78
C VAL A 315 0.36 16.69 -3.81
N LEU A 316 0.73 17.44 -2.78
CA LEU A 316 1.68 17.02 -1.75
C LEU A 316 0.92 16.30 -0.62
N TYR A 317 0.68 15.00 -0.83
CA TYR A 317 0.09 14.11 0.16
C TYR A 317 0.99 13.95 1.40
N PHE A 318 0.45 13.63 2.59
CA PHE A 318 1.29 13.53 3.79
C PHE A 318 2.33 12.41 3.65
N MET A 319 2.04 11.31 2.95
CA MET A 319 3.03 10.25 2.75
C MET A 319 4.20 10.69 1.86
N THR A 320 4.01 11.67 0.97
CA THR A 320 5.08 12.19 0.11
C THR A 320 5.72 13.47 0.66
N SER A 321 5.26 13.95 1.80
CA SER A 321 5.83 15.12 2.47
C SER A 321 7.27 14.87 2.93
N GLU A 322 8.15 15.82 2.62
CA GLU A 322 9.54 15.84 3.11
C GLU A 322 9.61 15.99 4.64
N HIS A 323 8.62 16.64 5.25
CA HIS A 323 8.57 16.77 6.70
C HIS A 323 8.08 15.47 7.35
N THR A 324 8.99 14.77 8.02
CA THR A 324 8.70 13.67 8.95
C THR A 324 9.55 13.87 10.21
N TYR A 325 8.94 13.85 11.39
CA TYR A 325 9.65 14.04 12.65
C TYR A 325 9.03 13.19 13.77
N ILE A 326 9.78 12.24 14.33
CA ILE A 326 9.32 11.44 15.47
C ILE A 326 9.74 12.14 16.77
N SER A 327 8.78 12.76 17.45
CA SER A 327 9.04 13.43 18.73
C SER A 327 9.11 12.45 19.89
N ARG A 328 8.31 11.38 19.86
CA ARG A 328 8.23 10.42 20.98
C ARG A 328 8.12 8.97 20.53
N LYS A 329 8.82 8.12 21.28
CA LYS A 329 8.80 6.65 21.21
C LYS A 329 8.99 6.10 22.63
N ASP A 330 8.04 6.41 23.50
CA ASP A 330 8.16 6.17 24.94
C ASP A 330 7.86 4.71 25.30
N GLU A 331 8.81 4.04 25.94
CA GLU A 331 8.68 2.62 26.30
C GLU A 331 7.89 2.38 27.59
N LYS A 332 7.74 3.39 28.45
CA LYS A 332 7.00 3.25 29.70
C LYS A 332 5.51 3.45 29.44
N ASP A 333 5.19 4.55 28.78
CA ASP A 333 3.83 4.95 28.46
C ASP A 333 3.30 4.20 27.23
N ARG A 334 4.19 3.58 26.44
CA ARG A 334 3.84 2.92 25.17
C ARG A 334 3.21 3.89 24.16
N VAL A 335 3.71 5.12 24.15
CA VAL A 335 3.20 6.19 23.29
C VAL A 335 4.20 6.51 22.18
N ILE A 336 3.70 6.54 20.95
CA ILE A 336 4.43 7.03 19.78
C ILE A 336 3.78 8.33 19.33
N VAL A 337 4.59 9.38 19.16
CA VAL A 337 4.17 10.66 18.58
C VAL A 337 5.11 11.02 17.45
N PHE A 338 4.52 11.41 16.33
CA PHE A 338 5.28 11.97 15.21
C PHE A 338 4.48 13.00 14.43
N GLU A 339 5.19 13.83 13.72
CA GLU A 339 4.67 14.76 12.72
C GLU A 339 4.97 14.21 11.33
N ARG A 340 3.99 14.30 10.43
CA ARG A 340 4.20 14.05 9.01
C ARG A 340 3.38 15.04 8.19
N GLY A 341 4.05 15.81 7.34
CA GLY A 341 3.45 17.00 6.73
C GLY A 341 2.98 17.98 7.81
N ASN A 342 1.71 18.35 7.76
CA ASN A 342 1.09 19.26 8.74
C ASN A 342 0.31 18.53 9.84
N LEU A 343 0.37 17.20 9.87
CA LEU A 343 -0.38 16.37 10.79
C LEU A 343 0.48 15.94 11.97
N VAL A 344 -0.13 15.91 13.15
CA VAL A 344 0.44 15.35 14.37
C VAL A 344 -0.29 14.04 14.67
N PHE A 345 0.45 12.94 14.72
CA PHE A 345 -0.07 11.62 15.01
C PHE A 345 0.26 11.23 16.45
N VAL A 346 -0.73 10.74 17.18
CA VAL A 346 -0.59 10.26 18.56
C VAL A 346 -1.12 8.85 18.66
N PHE A 347 -0.26 7.90 19.01
CA PHE A 347 -0.60 6.49 19.22
C PHE A 347 -0.35 6.10 20.66
N ASN A 348 -1.36 5.61 21.36
CA ASN A 348 -1.22 4.98 22.67
C ASN A 348 -1.37 3.46 22.54
N PHE A 349 -0.25 2.74 22.50
CA PHE A 349 -0.21 1.27 22.45
C PHE A 349 -0.32 0.61 23.83
N HIS A 350 -0.48 1.39 24.91
CA HIS A 350 -0.61 0.81 26.23
C HIS A 350 -1.87 -0.05 26.32
N TRP A 351 -1.75 -1.24 26.92
CA TRP A 351 -2.84 -2.22 26.98
C TRP A 351 -3.99 -1.82 27.92
N ASN A 352 -3.77 -0.91 28.88
CA ASN A 352 -4.76 -0.52 29.89
C ASN A 352 -4.71 0.97 30.29
N ASN A 353 -3.53 1.62 30.30
CA ASN A 353 -3.40 2.98 30.78
C ASN A 353 -3.88 4.00 29.74
N SER A 354 -4.76 4.89 30.21
CA SER A 354 -5.20 6.07 29.48
C SER A 354 -4.57 7.31 30.11
N TYR A 355 -4.14 8.26 29.30
CA TYR A 355 -3.42 9.44 29.76
C TYR A 355 -4.25 10.71 29.58
N PHE A 356 -4.47 11.42 30.69
CA PHE A 356 -5.07 12.75 30.69
C PHE A 356 -3.99 13.81 30.63
N ASP A 357 -4.27 14.93 29.97
CA ASP A 357 -3.34 16.06 29.82
C ASP A 357 -1.95 15.63 29.31
N TYR A 358 -1.91 14.66 28.40
CA TYR A 358 -0.67 14.16 27.83
C TYR A 358 -0.08 15.22 26.91
N ARG A 359 1.15 15.65 27.21
CA ARG A 359 1.82 16.72 26.46
C ARG A 359 2.42 16.17 25.17
N VAL A 360 2.09 16.80 24.05
CA VAL A 360 2.52 16.40 22.70
C VAL A 360 3.25 17.57 22.05
N GLY A 361 4.49 17.35 21.61
CA GLY A 361 5.29 18.37 20.91
C GLY A 361 4.79 18.62 19.49
N CYS A 362 4.86 19.87 19.02
CA CYS A 362 4.48 20.28 17.67
C CYS A 362 5.35 21.45 17.15
N ALA A 363 5.52 21.55 15.84
CA ALA A 363 6.27 22.63 15.19
C ALA A 363 5.49 23.94 15.15
N LYS A 364 4.27 23.89 14.59
CA LYS A 364 3.49 25.07 14.24
C LYS A 364 2.68 25.56 15.45
N PRO A 365 2.64 26.88 15.71
CA PRO A 365 1.69 27.42 16.66
C PRO A 365 0.29 27.42 16.06
N GLY A 366 -0.71 27.30 16.92
CA GLY A 366 -2.09 27.61 16.60
C GLY A 366 -3.06 26.64 17.26
N LYS A 367 -4.17 26.45 16.56
CA LYS A 367 -5.29 25.63 17.00
C LYS A 367 -5.28 24.32 16.21
N TYR A 368 -5.28 23.21 16.93
CA TYR A 368 -5.36 21.87 16.38
C TYR A 368 -6.76 21.28 16.61
N LYS A 369 -7.20 20.43 15.69
CA LYS A 369 -8.43 19.63 15.79
C LYS A 369 -8.16 18.19 15.41
N ILE A 370 -9.00 17.30 15.91
CA ILE A 370 -9.02 15.89 15.49
C ILE A 370 -9.51 15.79 14.05
N VAL A 371 -8.78 15.05 13.23
CA VAL A 371 -9.14 14.78 11.82
C VAL A 371 -9.34 13.30 11.53
N LEU A 372 -8.79 12.44 12.40
CA LEU A 372 -9.06 11.02 12.43
C LEU A 372 -8.92 10.54 13.86
N ASP A 373 -9.91 9.80 14.35
CA ASP A 373 -9.94 9.22 15.69
C ASP A 373 -10.34 7.76 15.59
N SER A 374 -9.40 6.86 15.87
CA SER A 374 -9.69 5.43 15.85
C SER A 374 -10.68 5.00 16.94
N ASP A 375 -10.92 5.80 17.99
CA ASP A 375 -11.87 5.50 19.05
C ASP A 375 -13.31 5.90 18.71
N ASP A 376 -13.57 6.45 17.52
CA ASP A 376 -14.92 6.76 17.06
C ASP A 376 -15.80 5.48 17.04
N PRO A 377 -17.04 5.51 17.58
CA PRO A 377 -17.98 4.39 17.51
C PRO A 377 -18.25 3.89 16.09
N LEU A 378 -18.18 4.75 15.06
CA LEU A 378 -18.27 4.37 13.65
C LEU A 378 -17.23 3.30 13.29
N PHE A 379 -16.02 3.43 13.84
CA PHE A 379 -14.92 2.52 13.62
C PHE A 379 -14.89 1.36 14.63
N GLY A 380 -15.92 1.21 15.46
CA GLY A 380 -15.98 0.23 16.54
C GLY A 380 -15.14 0.59 17.77
N GLY A 381 -14.87 1.89 17.99
CA GLY A 381 -14.27 2.40 19.21
C GLY A 381 -15.30 2.76 20.30
N PHE A 382 -14.83 3.38 21.40
CA PHE A 382 -15.66 3.67 22.58
C PHE A 382 -16.19 5.12 22.67
N GLY A 383 -15.82 6.00 21.73
CA GLY A 383 -16.29 7.39 21.67
C GLY A 383 -15.86 8.23 22.86
N ARG A 384 -14.60 8.12 23.28
CA ARG A 384 -14.11 8.80 24.50
C ARG A 384 -13.53 10.19 24.23
N LEU A 385 -13.40 10.60 22.98
CA LEU A 385 -12.91 11.93 22.59
C LEU A 385 -14.07 12.79 22.05
N ASP A 386 -14.02 14.09 22.34
CA ASP A 386 -14.95 15.08 21.77
C ASP A 386 -14.31 15.71 20.53
N HIS A 387 -14.87 15.46 19.35
CA HIS A 387 -14.37 16.03 18.09
C HIS A 387 -14.57 17.54 17.95
N ASN A 388 -15.37 18.16 18.82
CA ASN A 388 -15.52 19.62 18.88
C ASN A 388 -14.44 20.28 19.75
N ALA A 389 -13.64 19.49 20.48
CA ALA A 389 -12.58 20.02 21.32
C ALA A 389 -11.51 20.75 20.49
N GLU A 390 -11.09 21.90 20.99
CA GLU A 390 -10.04 22.72 20.38
C GLU A 390 -8.75 22.58 21.18
N TYR A 391 -7.66 22.22 20.49
CA TYR A 391 -6.36 21.97 21.11
C TYR A 391 -5.41 23.12 20.81
N PHE A 392 -5.15 23.96 21.81
CA PHE A 392 -4.30 25.14 21.64
C PHE A 392 -2.85 24.83 21.95
N SER A 393 -1.96 25.10 21.00
CA SER A 393 -0.51 25.02 21.23
C SER A 393 -0.07 26.17 22.15
N PHE A 394 0.92 25.90 23.01
CA PHE A 394 1.62 26.91 23.78
C PHE A 394 3.13 26.79 23.58
N GLU A 395 3.82 27.92 23.75
CA GLU A 395 5.27 28.00 23.65
C GLU A 395 5.98 27.22 24.76
N GLY A 396 7.08 26.58 24.42
CA GLY A 396 7.93 25.87 25.38
C GLY A 396 8.43 24.56 24.81
N TRP A 397 9.76 24.42 24.80
CA TRP A 397 10.43 23.24 24.27
C TRP A 397 9.96 21.95 24.96
N TYR A 398 9.57 20.98 24.16
CA TYR A 398 9.16 19.66 24.61
C TYR A 398 9.41 18.64 23.49
N ASP A 399 10.06 17.52 23.80
CA ASP A 399 10.45 16.49 22.81
C ASP A 399 11.13 17.08 21.56
N ASP A 400 12.04 18.04 21.77
CA ASP A 400 12.76 18.78 20.73
C ASP A 400 11.86 19.51 19.71
N ARG A 401 10.64 19.86 20.14
CA ARG A 401 9.72 20.74 19.41
C ARG A 401 9.59 22.07 20.14
N PRO A 402 9.45 23.20 19.43
CA PRO A 402 9.38 24.52 20.06
C PRO A 402 8.09 24.74 20.87
N ARG A 403 7.04 23.96 20.57
CA ARG A 403 5.69 24.12 21.11
C ARG A 403 5.08 22.77 21.46
N SER A 404 3.97 22.83 22.18
CA SER A 404 3.22 21.63 22.54
C SER A 404 1.75 21.96 22.81
N PHE A 405 0.89 20.95 22.76
CA PHE A 405 -0.48 21.00 23.28
C PHE A 405 -0.76 19.77 24.15
N MET A 406 -1.86 19.80 24.91
CA MET A 406 -2.27 18.70 25.78
C MET A 406 -3.38 17.90 25.12
N VAL A 407 -3.32 16.57 25.20
CA VAL A 407 -4.36 15.67 24.67
C VAL A 407 -4.83 14.68 25.73
N TYR A 408 -6.04 14.17 25.54
CA TYR A 408 -6.48 12.94 26.18
C TYR A 408 -6.14 11.77 25.24
N ALA A 409 -5.35 10.81 25.72
CA ALA A 409 -4.90 9.65 24.94
C ALA A 409 -5.40 8.36 25.60
N PRO A 410 -6.59 7.85 25.23
CA PRO A 410 -7.09 6.57 25.75
C PRO A 410 -6.20 5.39 25.35
N ASN A 411 -6.23 4.32 26.13
CA ASN A 411 -5.50 3.08 25.82
C ASN A 411 -5.94 2.48 24.47
N ARG A 412 -4.97 1.95 23.70
CA ARG A 412 -5.17 1.36 22.37
C ARG A 412 -5.94 2.28 21.41
N THR A 413 -5.48 3.52 21.28
CA THR A 413 -6.04 4.48 20.32
C THR A 413 -4.95 5.14 19.48
N ALA A 414 -5.32 5.50 18.26
CA ALA A 414 -4.59 6.41 17.40
C ALA A 414 -5.48 7.62 17.05
N VAL A 415 -4.92 8.82 17.20
CA VAL A 415 -5.60 10.07 16.88
C VAL A 415 -4.66 10.94 16.04
N VAL A 416 -5.21 11.52 14.97
CA VAL A 416 -4.51 12.43 14.07
C VAL A 416 -5.08 13.82 14.25
N TYR A 417 -4.19 14.79 14.43
CA TYR A 417 -4.52 16.20 14.61
C TYR A 417 -3.99 17.02 13.45
N ALA A 418 -4.79 17.97 12.96
CA ALA A 418 -4.35 18.96 11.98
C ALA A 418 -4.51 20.38 12.52
N LEU A 419 -3.71 21.30 12.01
CA LEU A 419 -3.88 22.73 12.26
C LEU A 419 -5.15 23.21 11.56
N VAL A 420 -5.96 24.04 12.22
CA VAL A 420 -7.25 24.52 11.67
C VAL A 420 -7.08 25.40 10.44
N GLU A 421 -5.94 26.08 10.30
CA GLU A 421 -5.62 26.86 9.09
C GLU A 421 -5.35 25.97 7.86
N ASP A 422 -5.02 24.70 8.09
CA ASP A 422 -4.78 23.69 7.05
C ASP A 422 -6.08 22.92 6.69
N GLU A 423 -7.25 23.28 7.27
CA GLU A 423 -8.53 22.80 6.73
C GLU A 423 -8.73 23.41 5.32
N PRO A 424 -8.97 22.59 4.28
CA PRO A 424 -9.30 23.12 2.98
C PRO A 424 -10.56 23.98 3.13
N LYS A 425 -10.44 25.28 2.78
CA LYS A 425 -11.59 26.17 2.74
C LYS A 425 -12.62 25.54 1.82
N VAL A 426 -13.78 25.19 2.36
CA VAL A 426 -14.94 24.81 1.54
C VAL A 426 -15.23 26.00 0.64
N VAL A 427 -14.86 25.89 -0.64
CA VAL A 427 -15.27 26.86 -1.65
C VAL A 427 -16.74 26.59 -1.90
N ASN A 428 -17.60 27.23 -1.11
CA ASN A 428 -19.03 27.32 -1.36
C ASN A 428 -19.27 28.37 -2.46
N ASP A 429 -18.67 28.18 -3.64
CA ASP A 429 -18.99 28.96 -4.84
C ASP A 429 -19.51 28.01 -5.92
N LEU A 430 -20.68 27.42 -5.65
CA LEU A 430 -21.66 27.24 -6.72
C LEU A 430 -22.48 28.54 -6.78
N GLU A 431 -21.86 29.61 -7.28
CA GLU A 431 -22.64 30.54 -8.08
C GLU A 431 -23.13 29.72 -9.27
N LEU A 432 -24.42 29.39 -9.24
CA LEU A 432 -25.15 28.86 -10.38
C LEU A 432 -24.87 29.78 -11.55
N VAL A 433 -23.99 29.35 -12.46
CA VAL A 433 -23.86 29.95 -13.77
C VAL A 433 -25.22 29.79 -14.44
N GLU A 434 -25.97 30.89 -14.56
CA GLU A 434 -27.18 30.94 -15.36
C GLU A 434 -26.83 30.47 -16.76
N ILE A 435 -27.38 29.31 -17.12
CA ILE A 435 -27.30 28.75 -18.47
C ILE A 435 -28.12 29.69 -19.36
N PRO A 436 -27.55 30.32 -20.41
CA PRO A 436 -28.33 31.16 -21.32
C PRO A 436 -29.37 30.30 -22.03
N GLU A 437 -30.63 30.68 -21.92
CA GLU A 437 -31.74 30.03 -22.60
C GLU A 437 -31.54 30.01 -24.13
N THR A 438 -31.60 28.80 -24.69
CA THR A 438 -32.11 28.48 -26.04
C THR A 438 -31.33 28.99 -27.26
N VAL A 439 -30.56 28.08 -27.88
CA VAL A 439 -30.42 28.05 -29.34
C VAL A 439 -31.43 27.02 -29.87
N LYS A 440 -32.45 27.51 -30.59
CA LYS A 440 -33.42 26.67 -31.30
C LYS A 440 -32.70 25.83 -32.38
N PRO A 441 -33.05 24.54 -32.56
CA PRO A 441 -32.57 23.79 -33.72
C PRO A 441 -33.19 24.37 -34.99
N ALA A 442 -32.35 24.62 -36.00
CA ALA A 442 -32.79 25.01 -37.32
C ALA A 442 -33.63 23.87 -37.95
N ALA A 443 -34.79 24.24 -38.49
CA ALA A 443 -35.73 23.34 -39.14
C ALA A 443 -35.09 22.66 -40.36
N ALA A 444 -35.26 21.34 -40.46
CA ALA A 444 -34.96 20.59 -41.67
C ALA A 444 -35.97 20.95 -42.78
N GLU A 445 -35.47 21.27 -43.97
CA GLU A 445 -36.30 21.47 -45.17
C GLU A 445 -36.86 20.13 -45.68
N PRO A 446 -38.11 20.08 -46.17
CA PRO A 446 -38.74 18.84 -46.61
C PRO A 446 -38.26 18.44 -48.00
N VAL A 447 -37.95 17.15 -48.15
CA VAL A 447 -37.66 16.46 -49.41
C VAL A 447 -38.91 16.49 -50.30
N LYS A 448 -38.78 17.00 -51.53
CA LYS A 448 -39.83 16.92 -52.55
C LYS A 448 -39.82 15.54 -53.20
N GLU A 449 -40.92 14.81 -53.04
CA GLU A 449 -41.25 13.62 -53.85
C GLU A 449 -41.59 14.06 -55.28
N SER A 450 -41.03 13.37 -56.27
CA SER A 450 -41.39 13.50 -57.69
C SER A 450 -42.28 12.32 -58.08
N GLU A 451 -43.52 12.63 -58.50
CA GLU A 451 -44.46 11.68 -59.10
C GLU A 451 -44.03 11.25 -60.53
N PRO A 452 -44.53 10.11 -61.04
CA PRO A 452 -44.09 9.51 -62.29
C PRO A 452 -44.93 9.97 -63.49
N ASP A 453 -44.29 10.27 -64.61
CA ASP A 453 -44.96 10.43 -65.90
C ASP A 453 -44.80 9.13 -66.73
N GLU A 454 -45.91 8.42 -66.92
CA GLU A 454 -46.11 7.47 -68.03
C GLU A 454 -46.56 8.25 -69.27
N GLU A 455 -45.94 7.99 -70.44
CA GLU A 455 -46.65 7.46 -71.62
C GLU A 455 -45.76 7.36 -72.89
N SER A 456 -45.77 6.15 -73.46
CA SER A 456 -45.83 5.77 -74.90
C SER A 456 -44.71 6.13 -75.90
N GLU A 457 -43.94 5.08 -76.27
CA GLU A 457 -43.78 4.45 -77.62
C GLU A 457 -43.50 5.27 -78.91
N PRO A 458 -43.02 4.66 -80.03
CA PRO A 458 -42.23 3.41 -80.23
C PRO A 458 -41.05 3.53 -81.24
N LEU A 459 -40.23 2.46 -81.26
CA LEU A 459 -39.46 1.82 -82.36
C LEU A 459 -39.18 2.60 -83.68
N ASP A 460 -37.92 2.64 -84.13
CA ASP A 460 -37.44 1.77 -85.22
C ASP A 460 -35.93 1.93 -85.58
N SER A 461 -35.41 0.82 -86.09
CA SER A 461 -34.12 0.54 -86.78
C SER A 461 -32.81 0.42 -86.00
#